data_AF-A0A9R1MWY5-F1
#
_entry.id   AF-A0A9R1MWY5-F1
#
_cell.length_a   1.000
_cell.length_b   1.000
_cell.length_c   1.000
_cell.angle_alpha   90.00
_cell.angle_beta   90.00
_cell.angle_gamma   90.00
#
_symmetry.space_group_name_H-M   'P 1'
#
loop_
_entity.id
_entity.type
_entity.pdbx_description
1 polymer ?
#
loop_
_entity_poly.entity_id
_entity_poly.type
_entity_poly.pdbx_seq_one_letter_code
_entity_poly.pdbx_strand_id
1 'polypeptide(L)'
;MSTAKPRPTATRGGLAPAPSPSPSPAQPAVVLRKPVFTTIDKLLPQTHGHNLTARVLSARTVLDKPAARTRVAECLVGDPTATVLFTARNGQIEMLKPGNTVIFRNARIDMFKDTMRLAVDKWGLIEVVEEPADFKVNEDNNMSEIEYELVSVPPKKQERKK
;
A
#
# COMPACT_ATOMS: atom_id res chain seq x y z
N MET A 1 38.64 -66.71 57.04
CA MET A 1 38.21 -65.67 58.00
C MET A 1 37.76 -64.50 57.15
N SER A 2 36.50 -64.41 56.75
CA SER A 2 35.34 -63.94 57.55
C SER A 2 35.12 -62.43 57.43
N THR A 3 33.98 -62.09 56.81
CA THR A 3 33.01 -61.03 57.18
C THR A 3 33.42 -59.54 57.00
N ALA A 4 32.58 -58.61 56.52
CA ALA A 4 31.14 -58.66 56.17
C ALA A 4 30.72 -57.60 55.10
N LYS A 5 29.55 -57.83 54.46
CA LYS A 5 28.60 -56.81 53.92
C LYS A 5 27.54 -56.51 55.01
N PRO A 6 26.76 -55.41 55.03
CA PRO A 6 25.95 -54.83 53.94
C PRO A 6 26.01 -53.28 53.91
N ARG A 7 25.04 -52.42 53.50
CA ARG A 7 23.65 -52.48 52.96
C ARG A 7 23.44 -51.30 51.94
N PRO A 8 22.33 -51.22 51.17
CA PRO A 8 22.21 -50.31 50.02
C PRO A 8 21.29 -49.09 50.22
N THR A 9 21.44 -48.10 49.32
CA THR A 9 20.47 -47.05 48.95
C THR A 9 20.47 -46.95 47.41
N ALA A 10 19.43 -47.30 46.65
CA ALA A 10 18.05 -46.78 46.55
C ALA A 10 17.90 -45.79 45.37
N THR A 11 16.96 -46.10 44.45
CA THR A 11 16.29 -45.15 43.51
C THR A 11 17.19 -44.62 42.37
N ARG A 12 16.87 -44.60 41.06
CA ARG A 12 15.63 -44.61 40.22
C ARG A 12 16.06 -45.17 38.83
N GLY A 13 15.25 -45.67 37.90
CA GLY A 13 13.80 -45.63 37.74
C GLY A 13 13.38 -44.81 36.50
N GLY A 14 13.35 -45.43 35.30
CA GLY A 14 12.81 -44.84 34.06
C GLY A 14 13.76 -43.93 33.27
N LEU A 15 13.55 -43.63 31.97
CA LEU A 15 12.48 -43.99 31.03
C LEU A 15 13.06 -44.16 29.60
N ALA A 16 12.31 -44.76 28.67
CA ALA A 16 12.66 -44.83 27.25
C ALA A 16 12.67 -43.44 26.57
N PRO A 17 13.39 -43.24 25.44
CA PRO A 17 13.27 -42.01 24.66
C PRO A 17 11.86 -41.85 24.11
N ALA A 18 11.28 -40.66 24.27
CA ALA A 18 9.95 -40.34 23.77
C ALA A 18 9.92 -40.32 22.22
N PRO A 19 8.81 -40.72 21.58
CA PRO A 19 8.66 -40.57 20.14
C PRO A 19 8.62 -39.09 19.76
N SER A 20 9.29 -38.75 18.65
CA SER A 20 9.29 -37.42 18.07
C SER A 20 7.88 -37.00 17.61
N PRO A 21 7.45 -35.75 17.87
CA PRO A 21 6.18 -35.25 17.34
C PRO A 21 6.28 -35.09 15.82
N SER A 22 5.46 -35.84 15.09
CA SER A 22 5.27 -35.66 13.65
C SER A 22 4.73 -34.25 13.37
N PRO A 23 5.32 -33.45 12.47
CA PRO A 23 4.75 -32.16 12.11
C PRO A 23 3.45 -32.37 11.29
N SER A 24 2.36 -31.79 11.79
CA SER A 24 1.07 -31.73 11.11
C SER A 24 1.17 -31.11 9.70
N PRO A 25 0.28 -31.47 8.76
CA PRO A 25 0.37 -31.00 7.38
C PRO A 25 0.35 -29.47 7.28
N ALA A 26 1.34 -28.92 6.59
CA ALA A 26 1.44 -27.50 6.33
C ALA A 26 0.21 -27.00 5.55
N GLN A 27 -0.37 -25.89 6.01
CA GLN A 27 -1.43 -25.19 5.28
C GLN A 27 -0.89 -24.76 3.90
N PRO A 28 -1.69 -24.83 2.83
CA PRO A 28 -1.22 -24.45 1.50
C PRO A 28 -0.79 -22.98 1.51
N ALA A 29 0.49 -22.72 1.21
CA ALA A 29 1.01 -21.37 1.13
C ALA A 29 0.20 -20.58 0.11
N VAL A 30 -0.50 -19.53 0.57
CA VAL A 30 -1.27 -18.65 -0.29
C VAL A 30 -0.30 -18.01 -1.29
N VAL A 31 -0.42 -18.40 -2.56
CA VAL A 31 0.43 -17.86 -3.63
C VAL A 31 0.07 -16.39 -3.84
N LEU A 32 0.77 -15.52 -3.13
CA LEU A 32 0.59 -14.08 -3.20
C LEU A 32 0.85 -13.62 -4.64
N ARG A 33 -0.20 -13.10 -5.29
CA ARG A 33 -0.10 -12.53 -6.63
C ARG A 33 0.88 -11.35 -6.58
N LYS A 34 1.76 -11.25 -7.57
CA LYS A 34 2.69 -10.12 -7.70
C LYS A 34 1.89 -8.80 -7.69
N PRO A 35 2.33 -7.78 -6.94
CA PRO A 35 1.66 -6.49 -6.94
C PRO A 35 1.66 -5.92 -8.37
N VAL A 36 0.47 -5.60 -8.87
CA VAL A 36 0.32 -4.92 -10.16
C VAL A 36 0.51 -3.43 -9.91
N PHE A 37 1.40 -2.83 -10.70
CA PHE A 37 1.59 -1.38 -10.74
C PHE A 37 0.72 -0.80 -11.85
N THR A 38 -0.03 0.24 -11.51
CA THR A 38 -0.95 0.97 -12.40
C THR A 38 -0.33 2.31 -12.79
N THR A 39 -0.51 2.75 -14.03
CA THR A 39 -0.08 4.08 -14.51
C THR A 39 -1.14 5.15 -14.24
N ILE A 40 -0.74 6.40 -14.12
CA ILE A 40 -1.63 7.51 -13.71
C ILE A 40 -2.75 7.76 -14.75
N ASP A 41 -2.45 7.63 -16.04
CA ASP A 41 -3.41 7.66 -17.15
C ASP A 41 -4.59 6.66 -16.99
N LYS A 42 -4.37 5.53 -16.31
CA LYS A 42 -5.37 4.45 -16.15
C LYS A 42 -6.15 4.53 -14.84
N LEU A 43 -5.96 5.59 -14.07
CA LEU A 43 -6.73 5.82 -12.85
C LEU A 43 -8.15 6.24 -13.22
N LEU A 44 -9.13 5.64 -12.55
CA LEU A 44 -10.54 5.93 -12.76
C LEU A 44 -11.17 6.55 -11.50
N PRO A 45 -12.17 7.43 -11.65
CA PRO A 45 -12.91 7.96 -10.50
C PRO A 45 -13.45 6.83 -9.60
N GLN A 46 -13.48 7.08 -8.29
CA GLN A 46 -13.97 6.15 -7.25
C GLN A 46 -13.21 4.80 -7.11
N THR A 47 -12.07 4.61 -7.77
CA THR A 47 -11.27 3.39 -7.65
C THR A 47 -10.25 3.42 -6.50
N HIS A 48 -9.85 2.24 -6.01
CA HIS A 48 -9.00 2.07 -4.83
C HIS A 48 -8.07 0.86 -4.98
N GLY A 49 -7.03 0.79 -4.14
CA GLY A 49 -6.09 -0.33 -4.11
C GLY A 49 -4.95 -0.22 -5.13
N HIS A 50 -4.73 0.97 -5.70
CA HIS A 50 -3.69 1.19 -6.70
C HIS A 50 -2.30 1.18 -6.08
N ASN A 51 -1.35 0.57 -6.79
CA ASN A 51 0.08 0.73 -6.50
C ASN A 51 0.69 1.46 -7.70
N LEU A 52 1.40 2.55 -7.48
CA LEU A 52 1.97 3.35 -8.56
C LEU A 52 3.25 4.05 -8.11
N THR A 53 4.18 4.22 -9.05
CA THR A 53 5.43 4.94 -8.84
C THR A 53 5.32 6.28 -9.54
N ALA A 54 5.52 7.38 -8.81
CA ALA A 54 5.43 8.72 -9.35
C ALA A 54 6.52 9.62 -8.74
N ARG A 55 6.93 10.63 -9.49
CA ARG A 55 7.88 11.65 -9.06
C ARG A 55 7.12 12.89 -8.61
N VAL A 56 7.54 13.48 -7.49
CA VAL A 56 6.98 14.73 -6.98
C VAL A 56 7.58 15.89 -7.78
N LEU A 57 6.72 16.69 -8.41
CA LEU A 57 7.12 17.90 -9.14
C LEU A 57 7.07 19.13 -8.24
N SER A 58 5.99 19.26 -7.48
CA SER A 58 5.72 20.41 -6.60
C SER A 58 4.96 19.96 -5.35
N ALA A 59 5.14 20.69 -4.24
CA ALA A 59 4.45 20.44 -2.98
C ALA A 59 4.03 21.77 -2.34
N ARG A 60 2.72 21.93 -2.10
CA ARG A 60 2.11 23.14 -1.54
C ARG A 60 1.26 22.80 -0.32
N THR A 61 1.68 23.25 0.86
CA THR A 61 0.84 23.17 2.07
C THR A 61 -0.36 24.11 1.91
N VAL A 62 -1.57 23.54 1.90
CA VAL A 62 -2.83 24.30 1.75
C VAL A 62 -3.56 24.51 3.06
N LEU A 63 -3.34 23.64 4.04
CA LEU A 63 -3.94 23.74 5.36
C LEU A 63 -2.89 23.40 6.40
N ASP A 64 -2.55 24.37 7.25
CA ASP A 64 -1.79 24.12 8.48
C ASP A 64 -2.64 24.58 9.67
N LYS A 65 -3.22 23.63 10.41
CA LYS A 65 -3.98 23.90 11.63
C LYS A 65 -3.22 23.33 12.83
N PRO A 66 -2.24 24.07 13.40
CA PRO A 66 -1.41 23.58 14.50
C PRO A 66 -2.23 23.18 15.73
N ALA A 67 -3.30 23.93 16.03
CA ALA A 67 -4.23 23.61 17.13
C ALA A 67 -4.96 22.26 16.96
N ALA A 68 -5.17 21.80 15.73
CA ALA A 68 -5.83 20.53 15.42
C ALA A 68 -4.85 19.41 15.03
N ARG A 69 -3.53 19.67 15.05
CA ARG A 69 -2.47 18.79 14.52
C ARG A 69 -2.78 18.21 13.13
N THR A 70 -3.51 18.97 12.32
CA THR A 70 -3.95 18.56 10.98
C THR A 70 -3.27 19.45 9.96
N ARG A 71 -2.30 18.89 9.25
CA ARG A 71 -1.61 19.53 8.13
C ARG A 71 -1.97 18.78 6.85
N VAL A 72 -2.32 19.51 5.80
CA VAL A 72 -2.63 18.99 4.47
C VAL A 72 -1.84 19.77 3.43
N ALA A 73 -1.16 19.04 2.55
CA ALA A 73 -0.51 19.59 1.37
C ALA A 73 -1.07 18.96 0.09
N GLU A 74 -1.15 19.78 -0.95
CA GLU A 74 -1.37 19.35 -2.33
C GLU A 74 0.00 19.17 -2.96
N CYS A 75 0.33 17.95 -3.37
CA CYS A 75 1.57 17.63 -4.07
C CYS A 75 1.22 17.28 -5.52
N LEU A 76 1.81 17.97 -6.49
CA LEU A 76 1.73 17.54 -7.88
C LEU A 76 2.71 16.38 -8.07
N VAL A 77 2.19 15.20 -8.39
CA VAL A 77 2.99 14.00 -8.65
C VAL A 77 2.68 13.48 -10.05
N GLY A 78 3.65 12.86 -10.71
CA GLY A 78 3.43 12.30 -12.03
C GLY A 78 4.35 11.16 -12.41
N ASP A 79 3.93 10.42 -13.41
CA ASP A 79 4.67 9.36 -14.09
C ASP A 79 4.87 9.78 -15.57
N PRO A 80 5.48 8.94 -16.41
CA PRO A 80 5.66 9.26 -17.84
C PRO A 80 4.36 9.30 -18.66
N THR A 81 3.22 8.93 -18.07
CA THR A 81 1.91 8.92 -18.75
C THR A 81 1.11 10.18 -18.44
N ALA A 82 1.11 10.60 -17.17
CA ALA A 82 0.28 11.70 -16.68
C ALA A 82 0.76 12.26 -15.32
N THR A 83 0.20 13.42 -14.95
CA THR A 83 0.28 14.00 -13.60
C THR A 83 -1.07 13.93 -12.88
N VAL A 84 -1.04 13.98 -11.55
CA VAL A 84 -2.20 13.99 -10.66
C VAL A 84 -1.85 14.74 -9.36
N LEU A 85 -2.83 15.42 -8.76
CA LEU A 85 -2.71 16.01 -7.43
C LEU A 85 -2.86 14.94 -6.36
N PHE A 86 -1.81 14.76 -5.56
CA PHE A 86 -1.80 13.95 -4.36
C PHE A 86 -2.12 14.80 -3.12
N THR A 87 -3.02 14.29 -2.26
CA THR A 87 -3.38 14.95 -0.99
C THR A 87 -2.60 14.35 0.18
N ALA A 88 -1.45 14.95 0.49
CA ALA A 88 -0.57 14.53 1.56
C ALA A 88 -1.07 15.01 2.92
N ARG A 89 -0.98 14.14 3.94
CA ARG A 89 -1.42 14.44 5.32
C ARG A 89 -0.29 14.30 6.33
N ASN A 90 -0.19 15.27 7.25
CA ASN A 90 0.72 15.29 8.39
C ASN A 90 2.16 14.91 7.99
N GLY A 91 2.75 13.85 8.55
CA GLY A 91 4.12 13.43 8.28
C GLY A 91 4.42 12.98 6.84
N GLN A 92 3.41 12.70 6.01
CA GLN A 92 3.61 12.40 4.58
C GLN A 92 4.23 13.59 3.83
N ILE A 93 3.93 14.81 4.28
CA ILE A 93 4.33 16.07 3.63
C ILE A 93 5.85 16.26 3.69
N GLU A 94 6.50 15.77 4.75
CA GLU A 94 7.96 15.88 4.94
C GLU A 94 8.73 14.89 4.05
N MET A 95 8.09 13.80 3.63
CA MET A 95 8.64 12.80 2.71
C MET A 95 8.46 13.19 1.23
N LEU A 96 7.34 13.86 0.92
CA LEU A 96 6.94 14.25 -0.44
C LEU A 96 7.54 15.60 -0.87
N LYS A 97 8.87 15.67 -0.86
CA LYS A 97 9.62 16.83 -1.36
C LYS A 97 9.69 16.82 -2.89
N PRO A 98 9.64 17.99 -3.57
CA PRO A 98 9.83 18.07 -5.01
C PRO A 98 11.19 17.49 -5.42
N GLY A 99 11.21 16.75 -6.53
CA GLY A 99 12.36 15.99 -7.01
C GLY A 99 12.36 14.52 -6.61
N ASN A 100 11.79 14.15 -5.45
CA ASN A 100 11.77 12.76 -4.96
C ASN A 100 10.91 11.85 -5.85
N THR A 101 11.37 10.61 -6.03
CA THR A 101 10.53 9.51 -6.56
C THR A 101 9.89 8.78 -5.38
N VAL A 102 8.59 8.49 -5.49
CA VAL A 102 7.82 7.83 -4.44
C VAL A 102 6.96 6.71 -5.01
N ILE A 103 6.84 5.63 -4.25
CA ILE A 103 5.93 4.52 -4.52
C ILE A 103 4.76 4.65 -3.57
N PHE A 104 3.56 4.84 -4.12
CA PHE A 104 2.32 4.74 -3.39
C PHE A 104 1.81 3.29 -3.46
N ARG A 105 1.51 2.69 -2.31
CA ARG A 105 0.92 1.35 -2.21
C ARG A 105 -0.48 1.44 -1.60
N ASN A 106 -1.44 0.72 -2.18
CA ASN A 106 -2.86 0.76 -1.78
C ASN A 106 -3.41 2.21 -1.70
N ALA A 107 -3.11 3.02 -2.71
CA ALA A 107 -3.66 4.35 -2.89
C ALA A 107 -5.10 4.29 -3.43
N ARG A 108 -5.84 5.39 -3.27
CA ARG A 108 -7.21 5.55 -3.77
C ARG A 108 -7.37 6.87 -4.52
N ILE A 109 -8.40 6.90 -5.33
CA ILE A 109 -8.88 8.11 -5.99
C ILE A 109 -10.03 8.69 -5.16
N ASP A 110 -9.83 9.90 -4.67
CA ASP A 110 -10.85 10.72 -4.00
C ASP A 110 -11.44 11.71 -5.01
N MET A 111 -12.76 11.87 -5.00
CA MET A 111 -13.46 12.84 -5.84
C MET A 111 -13.59 14.15 -5.06
N PHE A 112 -13.09 15.24 -5.62
CA PHE A 112 -13.16 16.56 -4.97
C PHE A 112 -13.55 17.63 -5.99
N LYS A 113 -14.78 18.14 -5.88
CA LYS A 113 -15.36 19.11 -6.84
C LYS A 113 -15.19 18.61 -8.28
N ASP A 114 -15.67 17.40 -8.52
CA ASP A 114 -15.71 16.74 -9.85
C ASP A 114 -14.32 16.42 -10.47
N THR A 115 -13.23 16.95 -9.90
CA THR A 115 -11.84 16.56 -10.20
C THR A 115 -11.39 15.36 -9.38
N MET A 116 -10.44 14.59 -9.92
CA MET A 116 -9.87 13.43 -9.21
C MET A 116 -8.56 13.74 -8.51
N ARG A 117 -8.38 13.16 -7.31
CA ARG A 117 -7.20 13.38 -6.45
C ARG A 117 -6.70 12.07 -5.89
N LEU A 118 -5.39 11.87 -5.91
CA LEU A 118 -4.77 10.70 -5.30
C LEU A 118 -4.68 10.90 -3.78
N ALA A 119 -5.05 9.88 -3.01
CA ALA A 119 -4.96 9.89 -1.56
C ALA A 119 -4.49 8.52 -1.03
N VAL A 120 -3.88 8.52 0.16
CA VAL A 120 -3.46 7.31 0.87
C VAL A 120 -4.26 7.19 2.17
N ASP A 121 -5.00 6.08 2.30
CA ASP A 121 -5.75 5.70 3.50
C ASP A 121 -4.84 5.06 4.56
N LYS A 122 -5.40 4.80 5.75
CA LYS A 122 -4.70 4.17 6.91
C LYS A 122 -3.99 2.83 6.59
N TRP A 123 -4.38 2.16 5.52
CA TRP A 123 -3.83 0.87 5.07
C TRP A 123 -2.81 1.01 3.93
N GLY A 124 -2.70 2.20 3.33
CA GLY A 124 -1.73 2.47 2.28
C GLY A 124 -0.39 2.94 2.84
N LEU A 125 0.65 2.74 2.06
CA LEU A 125 2.02 3.09 2.40
C LEU A 125 2.59 4.03 1.33
N ILE A 126 3.41 4.98 1.76
CA ILE A 126 4.23 5.81 0.88
C ILE A 126 5.68 5.44 1.18
N GLU A 127 6.38 5.01 0.15
CA GLU A 127 7.78 4.60 0.20
C GLU A 127 8.57 5.58 -0.68
N VAL A 128 9.60 6.21 -0.11
CA VAL A 128 10.48 7.11 -0.87
C VAL A 128 11.57 6.26 -1.50
N VAL A 129 11.77 6.41 -2.80
CA VAL A 129 12.86 5.75 -3.52
C VAL A 129 14.06 6.70 -3.50
N GLU A 130 15.12 6.31 -2.81
CA GLU A 130 16.35 7.09 -2.72
C GLU A 130 17.11 7.14 -4.06
N GLU A 131 16.97 6.11 -4.88
CA GLU A 131 17.37 6.12 -6.29
C GLU A 131 16.27 6.83 -7.11
N PRO A 132 16.48 8.09 -7.57
CA PRO A 132 15.51 8.75 -8.41
C PRO A 132 15.44 8.01 -9.74
N ALA A 133 14.27 7.51 -10.10
CA ALA A 133 14.10 6.86 -11.38
C ALA A 133 14.16 7.93 -12.49
N ASP A 134 15.10 7.77 -13.43
CA ASP A 134 15.32 8.67 -14.57
C ASP A 134 14.21 8.53 -15.63
N PHE A 135 12.99 8.87 -15.22
CA PHE A 135 11.86 9.01 -16.12
C PHE A 135 11.40 10.47 -16.18
N LYS A 136 11.16 10.95 -17.41
CA LYS A 136 10.56 12.26 -17.64
C LYS A 136 9.06 12.17 -17.35
N VAL A 137 8.58 12.99 -16.42
CA VAL A 137 7.16 13.09 -16.09
C VAL A 137 6.43 13.81 -17.23
N ASN A 138 5.21 13.38 -17.53
CA ASN A 138 4.35 14.04 -18.51
C ASN A 138 3.45 15.09 -17.82
N GLU A 139 3.93 16.33 -17.77
CA GLU A 139 3.20 17.47 -17.19
C GLU A 139 2.05 17.96 -18.07
N ASP A 140 2.07 17.67 -19.38
CA ASP A 140 1.04 18.11 -20.34
C ASP A 140 -0.32 17.39 -20.15
N ASN A 141 -0.33 16.24 -19.46
CA ASN A 141 -1.53 15.43 -19.21
C ASN A 141 -1.86 15.40 -17.70
N ASN A 142 -2.49 16.47 -17.18
CA ASN A 142 -2.88 16.56 -15.78
C ASN A 142 -4.29 16.00 -15.54
N MET A 143 -4.35 14.78 -15.01
CA MET A 143 -5.60 14.08 -14.74
C MET A 143 -6.41 14.67 -13.58
N SER A 144 -5.83 15.58 -12.79
CA SER A 144 -6.55 16.34 -11.75
C SER A 144 -7.18 17.64 -12.24
N GLU A 145 -6.93 18.05 -13.47
CA GLU A 145 -7.65 19.15 -14.13
C GLU A 145 -8.85 18.65 -14.94
N ILE A 146 -8.97 17.34 -15.12
CA ILE A 146 -10.11 16.70 -15.78
C ILE A 146 -11.31 16.68 -14.83
N GLU A 147 -12.40 17.33 -15.24
CA GLU A 147 -13.70 17.30 -14.58
C GLU A 147 -14.49 16.06 -15.04
N TYR A 148 -14.97 15.25 -14.08
CA TYR A 148 -15.73 14.03 -14.33
C TYR A 148 -17.17 14.19 -13.89
N GLU A 149 -18.11 14.19 -14.83
CA GLU A 149 -19.55 14.16 -14.54
C GLU A 149 -20.03 12.72 -14.26
N LEU A 150 -20.88 12.56 -13.23
CA LEU A 150 -21.52 11.27 -12.92
C LEU A 150 -22.66 10.97 -13.90
N VAL A 151 -22.32 10.42 -15.07
CA VAL A 151 -23.32 9.97 -16.05
C VAL A 151 -24.00 8.68 -15.58
N SER A 152 -25.24 8.80 -15.08
CA SER A 152 -26.12 7.65 -14.87
C SER A 152 -26.59 7.10 -16.22
N VAL A 153 -25.90 6.09 -16.74
CA VAL A 153 -26.35 5.38 -17.94
C VAL A 153 -27.56 4.50 -17.59
N PRO A 154 -28.76 4.76 -18.14
CA PRO A 154 -29.89 3.86 -17.92
C PRO A 154 -29.54 2.49 -18.52
N PRO A 155 -29.91 1.37 -17.86
CA PRO A 155 -29.56 0.05 -18.34
C PRO A 155 -30.16 -0.17 -19.73
N LYS A 156 -29.31 -0.39 -20.74
CA LYS A 156 -29.74 -0.73 -22.10
C LYS A 156 -30.60 -1.98 -22.02
N LYS A 157 -31.92 -1.83 -22.24
CA LYS A 157 -32.83 -2.96 -22.46
C LYS A 157 -32.25 -3.80 -23.60
N GLN A 158 -31.72 -4.97 -23.28
CA GLN A 158 -31.34 -5.94 -24.28
C GLN A 158 -32.63 -6.41 -24.96
N GLU A 159 -32.85 -5.94 -26.18
CA GLU A 159 -33.91 -6.45 -27.03
C GLU A 159 -33.58 -7.90 -27.39
N ARG A 160 -34.23 -8.84 -26.68
CA ARG A 160 -34.17 -10.27 -27.03
C ARG A 160 -34.80 -10.43 -28.40
N LYS A 161 -33.95 -10.45 -29.43
CA LYS A 161 -34.37 -10.78 -30.79
C LYS A 161 -34.96 -12.19 -30.77
N LYS A 162 -36.19 -12.30 -31.27
CA LYS A 162 -37.05 -13.49 -31.24
C LYS A 162 -36.65 -14.48 -32.33
#